data_AF-A0A0S8J933-F1
#
_entry.id   AF-A0A0S8J933-F1
#
_cell.length_a   1.000
_cell.length_b   1.000
_cell.length_c   1.000
_cell.angle_alpha   90.00
_cell.angle_beta   90.00
_cell.angle_gamma   90.00
#
_symmetry.space_group_name_H-M   'P 1'
#
loop_
_entity.id
_entity.type
_entity.pdbx_description
1 polymer ?
#
loop_
_entity_poly.entity_id
_entity_poly.type
_entity_poly.pdbx_seq_one_letter_code
_entity_poly.pdbx_strand_id
1 'polypeptide(L)' 'MNHEETIIILDFGSQYTQLIARRIRENNVFCEILPFNQKTETYKHKNLKGIILSGGPASVF' A
#
# COMPACT_ATOMS: atom_id res chain seq x y z
N MET A 1 -3.93 -19.71 13.59
CA MET A 1 -2.87 -18.81 13.07
C MET A 1 -3.56 -17.75 12.22
N ASN A 2 -3.90 -16.60 12.81
CA ASN A 2 -4.47 -15.48 12.07
C ASN A 2 -3.39 -14.95 11.15
N HIS A 3 -3.46 -15.29 9.86
CA HIS A 3 -2.61 -14.64 8.88
C HIS A 3 -3.16 -13.23 8.72
N GLU A 4 -2.54 -12.25 9.38
CA GLU A 4 -2.96 -10.85 9.27
C GLU A 4 -2.93 -10.45 7.79
N GLU A 5 -4.12 -10.12 7.26
CA GLU A 5 -4.28 -9.67 5.90
C GLU A 5 -3.51 -8.38 5.70
N THR A 6 -2.67 -8.34 4.67
CA THR A 6 -1.82 -7.20 4.39
C THR A 6 -2.27 -6.49 3.13
N ILE A 7 -2.40 -5.16 3.19
CA ILE A 7 -2.54 -4.28 2.04
C ILE A 7 -1.26 -3.49 1.85
N ILE A 8 -0.74 -3.45 0.63
CA ILE A 8 0.39 -2.57 0.27
C ILE A 8 -0.14 -1.33 -0.43
N ILE A 9 0.37 -0.17 -0.04
CA ILE A 9 0.14 1.09 -0.73
C ILE A 9 1.45 1.47 -1.43
N LEU A 10 1.46 1.46 -2.76
CA LEU A 10 2.56 1.99 -3.56
C LEU A 10 2.37 3.49 -3.74
N ASP A 11 3.29 4.28 -3.20
CA ASP A 11 3.22 5.72 -3.17
C ASP A 11 3.87 6.36 -4.40
N PHE A 12 3.06 7.04 -5.20
CA PHE A 12 3.46 7.85 -6.35
C PHE A 12 3.60 9.36 -6.01
N GLY A 13 3.56 9.71 -4.73
CA GLY A 13 3.67 11.10 -4.25
C GLY A 13 2.32 11.76 -4.03
N SER A 14 1.28 10.99 -3.69
CA SER A 14 -0.04 11.54 -3.40
C SER A 14 -0.03 12.33 -2.10
N GLN A 15 -0.72 13.47 -2.08
CA GLN A 15 -1.05 14.18 -0.83
C GLN A 15 -1.96 13.34 0.09
N TYR A 16 -2.59 12.28 -0.41
CA TYR A 16 -3.58 11.48 0.32
C TYR A 16 -3.06 10.10 0.78
N THR A 17 -1.82 9.71 0.48
CA THR A 17 -1.29 8.38 0.82
C THR A 17 -1.48 8.02 2.29
N GLN A 18 -1.24 8.97 3.20
CA GLN A 18 -1.42 8.76 4.65
C GLN A 18 -2.90 8.63 5.06
N LEU A 19 -3.82 9.31 4.37
CA LEU A 19 -5.26 9.17 4.63
C LEU A 19 -5.78 7.82 4.18
N ILE A 20 -5.29 7.30 3.04
CA ILE A 20 -5.60 5.95 2.58
C ILE A 20 -5.14 4.93 3.63
N ALA A 21 -3.89 5.05 4.13
CA ALA A 21 -3.37 4.16 5.16
C ALA A 21 -4.18 4.24 6.46
N ARG A 22 -4.57 5.44 6.89
CA ARG A 22 -5.48 5.64 8.04
C ARG A 22 -6.79 4.90 7.83
N ARG A 23 -7.41 5.02 6.65
CA ARG A 23 -8.69 4.38 6.35
C ARG A 23 -8.62 2.85 6.40
N ILE A 24 -7.52 2.26 5.97
CA ILE A 24 -7.30 0.81 6.06
C ILE A 24 -7.15 0.37 7.52
N ARG A 25 -6.37 1.11 8.31
CA ARG A 25 -6.19 0.81 9.74
C ARG A 25 -7.49 0.97 10.55
N GLU A 26 -8.35 1.92 10.19
CA GLU A 26 -9.70 2.05 10.76
C GLU A 26 -10.58 0.81 10.52
N ASN A 27 -10.25 -0.03 9.52
CA ASN A 27 -10.91 -1.31 9.25
C ASN A 27 -10.20 -2.50 9.90
N ASN A 28 -9.24 -2.28 10.82
CA ASN A 28 -8.43 -3.31 11.47
C ASN A 28 -7.62 -4.20 10.52
N VAL A 29 -7.23 -3.65 9.36
CA VAL A 29 -6.38 -4.34 8.37
C VAL A 29 -4.96 -3.78 8.44
N PHE A 30 -3.96 -4.65 8.42
CA PHE A 30 -2.56 -4.23 8.39
C PHE A 30 -2.22 -3.63 7.01
N CYS A 31 -1.49 -2.51 7.01
CA CYS A 31 -1.03 -1.90 5.77
C CYS A 31 0.37 -1.29 5.87
N GLU A 32 1.06 -1.28 4.75
CA GLU A 32 2.40 -0.73 4.60
C GLU A 32 2.45 0.22 3.41
N ILE A 33 3.07 1.39 3.61
CA ILE A 33 3.30 2.38 2.56
C ILE A 33 4.72 2.19 2.04
N LEU A 34 4.86 2.04 0.74
CA LEU A 34 6.12 1.77 0.06
C LEU A 34 6.28 2.69 -1.14
N PRO A 35 7.50 3.09 -1.52
CA PRO A 35 7.70 3.87 -2.74
C PRO A 35 7.34 3.06 -3.99
N PHE A 36 6.79 3.72 -5.02
CA PHE A 36 6.29 3.06 -6.24
C PHE A 36 7.33 2.20 -6.99
N ASN A 37 8.62 2.47 -6.79
CA ASN A 37 9.74 1.82 -7.49
C ASN A 37 10.31 0.61 -6.72
N GLN A 38 9.67 0.18 -5.64
CA GLN A 38 10.16 -0.94 -4.86
C GLN A 38 9.92 -2.30 -5.56
N LYS A 39 10.88 -3.21 -5.38
CA LYS A 39 10.88 -4.52 -6.06
C LYS A 39 9.73 -5.43 -5.58
N THR A 40 9.08 -6.09 -6.53
CA THR A 40 7.94 -7.00 -6.30
C THR A 40 8.27 -8.22 -5.43
N GLU A 41 9.54 -8.62 -5.38
CA GLU A 41 10.02 -9.77 -4.60
C GLU A 41 9.85 -9.57 -3.08
N THR A 42 9.81 -8.31 -2.62
CA THR A 42 9.65 -7.98 -1.20
C THR A 42 8.27 -8.37 -0.64
N TYR A 43 7.30 -8.73 -1.49
CA TYR A 43 5.89 -8.88 -1.10
C TYR A 43 5.38 -10.32 -1.06
N LYS A 44 6.15 -11.28 -1.58
CA LYS A 44 5.73 -12.70 -1.70
C LYS A 44 5.51 -13.39 -0.35
N HIS A 45 6.08 -12.87 0.73
CA HIS A 45 6.05 -13.48 2.06
C HIS A 45 5.02 -12.87 3.01
N LYS A 46 4.34 -11.80 2.60
CA LYS A 46 3.26 -11.18 3.37
C LYS A 46 1.97 -11.82 2.86
N ASN A 47 0.98 -12.08 3.73
CA ASN A 47 -0.36 -12.55 3.33
C ASN A 47 -1.09 -11.40 2.60
N LEU A 48 -0.57 -11.04 1.43
CA LEU A 48 -0.94 -9.88 0.64
C LEU A 48 -2.31 -10.14 0.04
N LYS A 49 -3.29 -9.36 0.47
CA LYS A 49 -4.66 -9.42 -0.06
C LYS A 49 -4.93 -8.40 -1.14
N GLY A 50 -4.13 -7.34 -1.21
CA GLY A 50 -4.33 -6.30 -2.20
C GLY A 50 -3.21 -5.27 -2.25
N ILE A 51 -3.19 -4.54 -3.37
CA ILE A 51 -2.28 -3.43 -3.63
C ILE A 51 -3.11 -2.21 -4.00
N ILE A 52 -2.79 -1.07 -3.42
CA ILE A 52 -3.32 0.24 -3.78
C ILE A 52 -2.19 1.02 -4.46
N LEU A 53 -2.43 1.47 -5.68
CA LEU A 53 -1.56 2.46 -6.33
C LEU A 53 -2.07 3.85 -5.89
N SER A 54 -1.25 4.61 -5.16
CA SER A 54 -1.62 5.97 -4.80
C SER A 54 -1.59 6.87 -6.04
N GLY A 55 -2.20 8.06 -5.94
CA GLY A 55 -2.05 9.09 -6.96
C GLY A 55 -0.67 9.76 -6.89
N GLY A 56 -0.42 10.67 -7.81
CA GLY A 56 0.77 11.52 -7.80
C GLY A 56 0.56 12.73 -8.69
N PRO A 57 1.38 13.78 -8.54
CA PRO A 57 1.31 14.97 -9.38
C PRO A 57 1.85 14.74 -10.80
N ALA A 58 2.55 13.62 -11.03
CA ALA A 58 3.19 13.31 -12.30
C ALA A 58 2.19 12.82 -13.36
N SER A 59 2.39 13.27 -14.60
CA SER A 59 1.82 12.63 -15.78
C SER A 59 2.46 11.25 -15.98
N VAL A 60 1.69 10.30 -16.51
CA VAL A 60 2.19 8.96 -16.88
C VAL A 60 2.84 8.97 -18.28
N PHE A 61 2.57 10.02 -19.07
CA PHE A 61 3.14 10.26 -20.40
C PHE A 61 4.35 11.19 -20.33
#